data_AF-B8I8S7-F1
#
_entry.id   AF-B8I8S7-F1
#
_cell.length_a   1.000
_cell.length_b   1.000
_cell.length_c   1.000
_cell.angle_alpha   90.00
_cell.angle_beta   90.00
_cell.angle_gamma   90.00
#
_symmetry.space_group_name_H-M   'P 1'
#
loop_
_entity.id
_entity.type
_entity.pdbx_description
1 polymer ?
#
loop_
_entity_poly.entity_id
_entity_poly.type
_entity_poly.pdbx_seq_one_letter_code
_entity_poly.pdbx_strand_id
1 'polypeptide(L)'
;MLNTNRNVNEETNTRYYIMDESSQFVHADSIKKIGEEYTYTSYPRPERAYPSMDAAQKALDNLKLHNKCGNLNHVFTIKSEPITKPTCFVIKDQNNRFVDANCIFLLPNDDSKQLEWWLTSFSTEINSILRYPTKEYAQIVLEKLNKLKDIAGFTDAKFHIEEFTKCSNTPAKMSIQTILVPKGKKMAHRQLYRETVREFIY
;
A
#
# COMPACT_ATOMS: atom_id res chain seq x y z
N MET A 1 -29.93 28.82 -21.86
CA MET A 1 -28.52 28.40 -21.71
C MET A 1 -27.98 29.07 -20.45
N LEU A 2 -27.80 28.32 -19.37
CA LEU A 2 -27.22 28.84 -18.12
C LEU A 2 -25.80 28.29 -17.99
N ASN A 3 -24.84 29.17 -18.22
CA ASN A 3 -23.42 28.93 -18.02
C ASN A 3 -23.14 29.07 -16.52
N THR A 4 -23.23 27.98 -15.76
CA THR A 4 -22.67 27.93 -14.41
C THR A 4 -21.17 27.72 -14.51
N ASN A 5 -20.43 28.83 -14.42
CA ASN A 5 -19.02 28.85 -14.04
C ASN A 5 -18.89 28.12 -12.70
N ARG A 6 -18.52 26.84 -12.74
CA ARG A 6 -17.90 26.20 -11.59
C ARG A 6 -16.49 26.75 -11.51
N ASN A 7 -16.33 27.79 -10.69
CA ASN A 7 -15.06 28.04 -10.02
C ASN A 7 -14.69 26.74 -9.32
N VAL A 8 -13.85 25.95 -9.97
CA VAL A 8 -13.10 24.89 -9.33
C VAL A 8 -12.14 25.66 -8.42
N ASN A 9 -12.56 25.91 -7.18
CA ASN A 9 -11.61 26.24 -6.14
C ASN A 9 -10.56 25.13 -6.20
N GLU A 10 -9.34 25.50 -6.57
CA GLU A 10 -8.16 24.69 -6.31
C GLU A 10 -8.04 24.59 -4.79
N GLU A 11 -8.86 23.73 -4.19
CA GLU A 11 -8.62 23.24 -2.85
C GLU A 11 -7.24 22.62 -2.91
N THR A 12 -6.29 23.30 -2.28
CA THR A 12 -4.96 22.78 -2.00
C THR A 12 -5.13 21.50 -1.19
N ASN A 13 -5.26 20.38 -1.92
CA ASN A 13 -5.21 19.04 -1.40
C ASN A 13 -4.02 19.01 -0.40
N THR A 14 -4.26 18.64 0.85
CA THR A 14 -3.23 18.66 1.91
C THR A 14 -3.21 17.27 2.55
N ARG A 15 -2.01 16.68 2.72
CA ARG A 15 -1.84 15.45 3.50
C ARG A 15 -1.60 15.82 4.95
N TYR A 16 -2.22 15.08 5.85
CA TYR A 16 -2.00 15.24 7.29
C TYR A 16 -1.38 13.96 7.85
N TYR A 17 -0.35 14.11 8.67
CA TYR A 17 0.33 13.03 9.39
C TYR A 17 0.45 13.39 10.86
N ILE A 18 0.58 12.39 11.74
CA ILE A 18 0.92 12.60 13.15
C ILE A 18 2.39 12.26 13.34
N MET A 19 3.11 13.13 14.05
CA MET A 19 4.53 12.96 14.36
C MET A 19 4.79 13.17 15.86
N ASP A 20 5.82 12.52 16.37
CA ASP A 20 6.28 12.69 17.75
C ASP A 20 7.32 13.81 17.89
N GLU A 21 7.78 14.03 19.12
CA GLU A 21 8.82 15.00 19.47
C GLU A 21 10.15 14.79 18.72
N SER A 22 10.41 13.58 18.22
CA SER A 22 11.61 13.22 17.47
C SER A 22 11.41 13.28 15.96
N SER A 23 10.28 13.84 15.51
CA SER A 23 9.90 13.89 14.09
C SER A 23 9.84 12.49 13.45
N GLN A 24 9.45 11.46 14.22
CA GLN A 24 9.10 10.15 13.68
C GLN A 24 7.60 10.08 13.40
N PHE A 25 7.18 9.22 12.46
CA PHE A 25 5.77 9.05 12.14
C PHE A 25 5.07 8.23 13.23
N VAL A 26 3.85 8.63 13.55
CA VAL A 26 3.00 7.98 14.55
C VAL A 26 1.74 7.47 13.88
N HIS A 27 1.49 6.18 14.03
CA HIS A 27 0.32 5.49 13.48
C HIS A 27 -0.84 5.62 14.49
N ALA A 28 -2.07 5.44 14.03
CA ALA A 28 -3.24 5.65 14.90
C ALA A 28 -3.29 4.68 16.09
N ASP A 29 -2.65 3.53 15.96
CA ASP A 29 -2.56 2.47 16.97
C ASP A 29 -1.16 2.37 17.61
N SER A 30 -0.30 3.40 17.45
CA SER A 30 1.08 3.44 17.99
C SER A 30 1.17 3.27 19.50
N ILE A 31 0.07 3.45 20.25
CA ILE A 31 0.01 3.16 21.68
C ILE A 31 -0.90 1.96 21.91
N LYS A 32 -0.34 0.90 22.49
CA LYS A 32 -1.03 -0.36 22.79
C LYS A 32 -0.89 -0.69 24.27
N LYS A 33 -1.93 -1.30 24.84
CA LYS A 33 -1.87 -1.91 26.17
C LYS A 33 -1.46 -3.38 26.01
N ILE A 34 -0.33 -3.76 26.59
CA ILE A 34 0.20 -5.12 26.61
C ILE A 34 0.23 -5.57 28.07
N GLY A 35 -0.70 -6.45 28.46
CA GLY A 35 -0.89 -6.80 29.86
C GLY A 35 -1.36 -5.59 30.67
N GLU A 36 -0.59 -5.21 31.69
CA GLU A 36 -0.86 -4.05 32.54
C GLU A 36 -0.17 -2.76 32.06
N GLU A 37 0.75 -2.88 31.10
CA GLU A 37 1.59 -1.78 30.64
C GLU A 37 1.10 -1.19 29.32
N TYR A 38 1.39 0.08 29.09
CA TYR A 38 1.23 0.71 27.79
C TYR A 38 2.59 0.81 27.11
N THR A 39 2.63 0.55 25.80
CA THR A 39 3.83 0.66 24.98
C THR A 39 3.60 1.64 23.84
N TYR A 40 4.62 2.44 23.53
CA TYR A 40 4.65 3.33 22.37
C TYR A 40 5.60 2.80 21.30
N THR A 41 5.20 2.94 20.04
CA THR A 41 6.06 2.64 18.88
C THR A 41 5.95 3.76 17.85
N SER A 42 7.09 4.34 17.50
CA SER A 42 7.23 5.26 16.38
C SER A 42 7.70 4.51 15.12
N TYR A 43 7.47 5.12 13.96
CA TYR A 43 7.74 4.49 12.68
C TYR A 43 8.61 5.39 11.81
N PRO A 44 9.57 4.81 11.06
CA PRO A 44 10.41 5.56 10.12
C PRO A 44 9.62 6.03 8.88
N ARG A 45 8.37 5.57 8.71
CA ARG A 45 7.53 5.83 7.54
C ARG A 45 6.06 6.08 7.94
N PRO A 46 5.32 6.92 7.19
CA PRO A 46 3.90 7.15 7.44
C PRO A 46 3.07 5.91 7.05
N GLU A 47 2.03 5.59 7.82
CA GLU A 47 1.10 4.48 7.53
C GLU A 47 0.26 4.79 6.28
N ARG A 48 -0.62 5.80 6.38
CA ARG A 48 -1.37 6.47 5.31
C ARG A 48 -1.65 7.89 5.81
N ALA A 49 -1.69 8.87 4.89
CA ALA A 49 -2.10 10.21 5.27
C ALA A 49 -3.57 10.23 5.72
N TYR A 50 -3.89 11.04 6.72
CA TYR A 50 -5.28 11.29 7.10
C TYR A 50 -5.97 12.11 5.99
N PRO A 51 -7.24 11.78 5.67
CA PRO A 51 -7.95 12.41 4.56
C PRO A 51 -8.37 13.86 4.85
N SER A 52 -8.34 14.30 6.10
CA SER A 52 -8.66 15.66 6.53
C SER A 52 -7.99 16.02 7.85
N MET A 53 -7.88 17.32 8.15
CA MET A 53 -7.41 17.81 9.45
C MET A 53 -8.26 17.24 10.60
N ASP A 54 -9.59 17.18 10.43
CA ASP A 54 -10.50 16.63 11.44
C ASP A 54 -10.22 15.15 11.74
N ALA A 55 -9.91 14.35 10.70
CA ALA A 55 -9.55 12.95 10.89
C ALA A 55 -8.20 12.80 11.62
N ALA A 56 -7.22 13.64 11.28
CA ALA A 56 -5.94 13.69 11.96
C ALA A 56 -6.10 14.12 13.43
N GLN A 57 -6.97 15.10 13.71
CA GLN A 57 -7.24 15.58 15.06
C GLN A 57 -7.91 14.51 15.92
N LYS A 58 -8.90 13.79 15.39
CA LYS A 58 -9.53 12.67 16.10
C LYS A 58 -8.52 11.58 16.47
N ALA A 59 -7.61 11.25 15.56
CA ALA A 59 -6.56 10.28 15.83
C ALA A 59 -5.55 10.80 16.86
N LEU A 60 -5.17 12.08 16.78
CA LEU A 60 -4.30 12.74 17.75
C LEU A 60 -4.91 12.75 19.16
N ASP A 61 -6.21 13.05 19.28
CA ASP A 61 -6.91 13.09 20.57
C ASP A 61 -6.95 11.70 21.21
N ASN A 62 -7.14 10.65 20.41
CA ASN A 62 -7.08 9.26 20.89
C ASN A 62 -5.67 8.88 21.36
N LEU A 63 -4.63 9.25 20.61
CA LEU A 63 -3.24 9.04 21.02
C LEU A 63 -2.91 9.79 22.32
N LYS A 64 -3.36 11.04 22.47
CA LYS A 64 -3.19 11.82 23.71
C LYS A 64 -3.89 11.18 24.91
N LEU A 65 -5.10 10.64 24.70
CA LEU A 65 -5.82 9.91 25.73
C LEU A 65 -5.01 8.69 26.21
N HIS A 66 -4.56 7.84 25.29
CA HIS A 66 -3.78 6.65 25.63
C HIS A 66 -2.41 6.99 26.23
N ASN A 67 -1.74 8.04 25.73
CA ASN A 67 -0.48 8.54 26.28
C ASN A 67 -0.62 8.98 27.75
N LYS A 68 -1.75 9.63 28.08
CA LYS A 68 -2.09 10.01 29.46
C LYS A 68 -2.44 8.78 30.30
N CYS A 69 -3.24 7.85 29.80
CA CYS A 69 -3.60 6.62 30.51
C CYS A 69 -2.38 5.73 30.81
N GLY A 70 -1.43 5.68 29.88
CA GLY A 70 -0.19 4.91 29.99
C GLY A 70 0.97 5.62 30.68
N ASN A 71 0.80 6.90 31.08
CA ASN A 71 1.86 7.73 31.65
C ASN A 71 3.15 7.77 30.80
N LEU A 72 3.01 7.81 29.47
CA LEU A 72 4.13 7.66 28.52
C LEU A 72 4.84 8.99 28.19
N ASN A 73 4.24 10.13 28.50
CA ASN A 73 4.82 11.48 28.37
C ASN A 73 5.33 11.89 26.97
N HIS A 74 4.83 11.27 25.89
CA HIS A 74 5.16 11.69 24.52
C HIS A 74 4.39 12.94 24.09
N VAL A 75 4.94 13.67 23.11
CA VAL A 75 4.30 14.85 22.52
C VAL A 75 4.00 14.58 21.05
N PHE A 76 2.71 14.60 20.71
CA PHE A 76 2.26 14.36 19.33
C PHE A 76 1.76 15.63 18.68
N THR A 77 2.12 15.82 17.41
CA THR A 77 1.74 16.98 16.59
C THR A 77 1.24 16.53 15.22
N ILE A 78 0.37 17.34 14.61
CA ILE A 78 -0.06 17.12 13.23
C ILE A 78 0.87 17.91 12.31
N LYS A 79 1.43 17.22 11.31
CA LYS A 79 2.13 17.84 10.19
C LYS A 79 1.22 17.89 8.97
N SER A 80 1.03 19.08 8.42
CA SER A 80 0.33 19.30 7.15
C SER A 80 1.34 19.49 6.02
N GLU A 81 1.17 18.75 4.93
CA GLU A 81 2.00 18.87 3.73
C GLU A 81 1.12 19.15 2.51
N PRO A 82 1.36 20.24 1.75
CA PRO A 82 0.60 20.53 0.55
C PRO A 82 0.81 19.43 -0.51
N ILE A 83 -0.27 18.98 -1.12
CA ILE A 83 -0.25 18.05 -2.25
C ILE A 83 0.06 18.86 -3.50
N THR A 84 1.33 18.90 -3.88
CA THR A 84 1.83 19.45 -5.15
C THR A 84 1.43 18.53 -6.32
N LYS A 85 0.14 18.57 -6.71
CA LYS A 85 -0.55 17.52 -7.48
C LYS A 85 -0.47 16.17 -6.75
N PRO A 86 -1.53 15.36 -6.67
CA PRO A 86 -1.40 14.02 -6.10
C PRO A 86 -0.62 13.15 -7.10
N THR A 87 0.69 13.36 -7.22
CA THR A 87 1.60 12.39 -7.79
C THR A 87 1.63 11.25 -6.80
N CYS A 88 0.92 10.19 -7.17
CA CYS A 88 1.16 8.88 -6.62
C CYS A 88 1.97 8.09 -7.64
N PHE A 89 2.44 6.93 -7.20
CA PHE A 89 3.18 6.02 -8.05
C PHE A 89 2.34 4.76 -8.21
N VAL A 90 2.36 4.21 -9.41
CA VAL A 90 1.75 2.91 -9.73
C VAL A 90 2.83 1.99 -10.28
N ILE A 91 2.57 0.69 -10.26
CA ILE A 91 3.43 -0.28 -10.93
C ILE A 91 2.68 -0.80 -12.15
N LYS A 92 3.37 -0.85 -13.29
CA LYS A 92 2.84 -1.39 -14.54
C LYS A 92 3.71 -2.52 -15.09
N ASP A 93 3.08 -3.43 -15.82
CA ASP A 93 3.77 -4.47 -16.58
C ASP A 93 4.31 -3.94 -17.92
N GLN A 94 5.03 -4.78 -18.67
CA GLN A 94 5.60 -4.43 -19.98
C GLN A 94 4.57 -4.03 -21.05
N ASN A 95 3.28 -4.32 -20.81
CA ASN A 95 2.18 -4.00 -21.71
C ASN A 95 1.40 -2.76 -21.24
N ASN A 96 1.99 -1.95 -20.35
CA ASN A 96 1.37 -0.77 -19.72
C ASN A 96 0.10 -1.08 -18.93
N ARG A 97 -0.03 -2.31 -18.41
CA ARG A 97 -1.17 -2.71 -17.58
C ARG A 97 -0.81 -2.56 -16.11
N PHE A 98 -1.74 -2.11 -15.31
CA PHE A 98 -1.55 -1.89 -13.88
C PHE A 98 -1.45 -3.21 -13.14
N VAL A 99 -0.53 -3.27 -12.18
CA VAL A 99 -0.38 -4.40 -11.26
C VAL A 99 -0.42 -3.90 -9.82
N ASP A 100 -1.10 -4.64 -8.95
CA ASP A 100 -1.15 -4.34 -7.53
C ASP A 100 -0.02 -5.07 -6.76
N ALA A 101 0.09 -4.79 -5.46
CA ALA A 101 1.12 -5.42 -4.63
C ALA A 101 0.91 -6.94 -4.43
N ASN A 102 -0.27 -7.47 -4.73
CA ASN A 102 -0.65 -8.86 -4.52
C ASN A 102 -0.93 -9.57 -5.84
N CYS A 103 -0.43 -9.03 -6.96
CA CYS A 103 -0.77 -9.50 -8.29
C CYS A 103 -0.17 -10.88 -8.59
N ILE A 104 0.83 -11.29 -7.81
CA ILE A 104 1.45 -12.61 -7.85
C ILE A 104 1.04 -13.39 -6.61
N PHE A 105 0.31 -14.49 -6.80
CA PHE A 105 -0.23 -15.28 -5.69
C PHE A 105 -0.39 -16.76 -6.07
N LEU A 106 -0.69 -17.60 -5.07
CA LEU A 106 -0.84 -19.04 -5.21
C LEU A 106 -2.30 -19.45 -5.00
N LEU A 107 -2.91 -20.09 -6.00
CA LEU A 107 -4.22 -20.74 -5.87
C LEU A 107 -4.15 -22.22 -6.23
N PRO A 108 -5.00 -23.06 -5.63
CA PRO A 108 -5.25 -24.39 -6.18
C PRO A 108 -5.93 -24.25 -7.55
N ASN A 109 -5.48 -25.04 -8.52
CA ASN A 109 -6.21 -25.26 -9.76
C ASN A 109 -7.32 -26.28 -9.48
N ASP A 110 -8.56 -25.87 -9.72
CA ASP A 110 -9.76 -26.66 -9.42
C ASP A 110 -9.82 -27.97 -10.24
N ASP A 111 -9.27 -27.97 -11.46
CA ASP A 111 -9.30 -29.13 -12.36
C ASP A 111 -8.20 -30.16 -12.03
N SER A 112 -7.01 -29.69 -11.61
CA SER A 112 -5.84 -30.56 -11.42
C SER A 112 -5.51 -30.87 -9.95
N LYS A 113 -6.16 -30.20 -8.99
CA LYS A 113 -5.79 -30.18 -7.56
C LYS A 113 -4.33 -29.78 -7.30
N GLN A 114 -3.64 -29.28 -8.31
CA GLN A 114 -2.26 -28.83 -8.27
C GLN A 114 -2.23 -27.35 -7.90
N LEU A 115 -1.14 -26.90 -7.28
CA LEU A 115 -0.99 -25.48 -6.94
C LEU A 115 -0.48 -24.73 -8.18
N GLU A 116 -0.98 -23.53 -8.41
CA GLU A 116 -0.56 -22.65 -9.49
C GLU A 116 -0.12 -21.29 -8.96
N TRP A 117 0.91 -20.74 -9.57
CA TRP A 117 1.21 -19.32 -9.51
C TRP A 117 0.31 -18.57 -10.47
N TRP A 118 -0.21 -17.45 -10.01
CA TRP A 118 -1.06 -16.55 -10.78
C TRP A 118 -0.35 -15.20 -10.84
N LEU A 119 -0.38 -14.56 -12.01
CA LEU A 119 0.02 -13.17 -12.23
C LEU A 119 -1.14 -12.42 -12.88
N THR A 120 -1.67 -11.39 -12.21
CA THR A 120 -2.80 -10.59 -12.70
C THR A 120 -2.40 -9.17 -13.08
N SER A 121 -2.90 -8.64 -14.19
CA SER A 121 -2.74 -7.22 -14.54
C SER A 121 -4.00 -6.62 -15.18
N PHE A 122 -4.18 -5.31 -15.06
CA PHE A 122 -5.43 -4.61 -15.41
C PHE A 122 -5.20 -3.52 -16.46
N SER A 123 -6.11 -3.39 -17.43
CA SER A 123 -5.99 -2.39 -18.50
C SER A 123 -6.15 -0.95 -18.01
N THR A 124 -6.83 -0.77 -16.88
CA THR A 124 -7.07 0.51 -16.24
C THR A 124 -6.93 0.31 -14.74
N GLU A 125 -6.79 1.41 -14.03
CA GLU A 125 -6.82 1.38 -12.58
C GLU A 125 -8.21 0.95 -12.08
N ILE A 126 -8.28 -0.04 -11.20
CA ILE A 126 -9.48 -0.41 -10.43
C ILE A 126 -9.33 0.11 -9.00
N ASN A 127 -10.45 0.31 -8.30
CA ASN A 127 -10.47 0.77 -6.91
C ASN A 127 -9.59 -0.05 -5.93
N SER A 128 -9.15 -1.25 -6.32
CA SER A 128 -8.25 -2.11 -5.55
C SER A 128 -6.78 -2.04 -5.94
N ILE A 129 -6.40 -1.30 -6.99
CA ILE A 129 -4.99 -1.09 -7.33
C ILE A 129 -4.38 -0.12 -6.32
N LEU A 130 -3.28 -0.55 -5.71
CA LEU A 130 -2.54 0.27 -4.76
C LEU A 130 -1.83 1.42 -5.48
N ARG A 131 -2.24 2.64 -5.15
CA ARG A 131 -1.48 3.85 -5.39
C ARG A 131 -0.47 4.02 -4.28
N TYR A 132 0.81 4.12 -4.63
CA TYR A 132 1.88 4.30 -3.67
C TYR A 132 2.12 5.81 -3.47
N PRO A 133 2.09 6.32 -2.22
CA PRO A 133 2.21 7.76 -1.96
C PRO A 133 3.61 8.32 -2.24
N THR A 134 4.63 7.47 -2.28
CA THR A 134 6.04 7.82 -2.55
C THR A 134 6.69 6.82 -3.51
N LYS A 135 7.76 7.25 -4.20
CA LYS A 135 8.51 6.40 -5.12
C LYS A 135 9.24 5.29 -4.38
N GLU A 136 9.74 5.58 -3.18
CA GLU A 136 10.43 4.65 -2.31
C GLU A 136 9.51 3.49 -1.91
N TYR A 137 8.24 3.79 -1.59
CA TYR A 137 7.28 2.74 -1.28
C TYR A 137 6.92 1.89 -2.50
N ALA A 138 6.77 2.52 -3.67
CA ALA A 138 6.58 1.80 -4.93
C ALA A 138 7.78 0.89 -5.25
N GLN A 139 9.00 1.34 -4.95
CA GLN A 139 10.24 0.58 -5.16
C GLN A 139 10.30 -0.69 -4.29
N ILE A 140 9.91 -0.58 -3.03
CA ILE A 140 9.82 -1.73 -2.11
C ILE A 140 8.82 -2.77 -2.64
N VAL A 141 7.67 -2.31 -3.11
CA VAL A 141 6.68 -3.22 -3.69
C VAL A 141 7.19 -3.83 -5.00
N LEU A 142 7.86 -3.05 -5.85
CA LEU A 142 8.49 -3.54 -7.08
C LEU A 142 9.53 -4.63 -6.79
N GLU A 143 10.35 -4.46 -5.75
CA GLU A 143 11.33 -5.47 -5.30
C GLU A 143 10.65 -6.77 -4.86
N LYS A 144 9.59 -6.66 -4.04
CA LYS A 144 8.76 -7.82 -3.65
C LYS A 144 8.21 -8.54 -4.87
N LEU A 145 7.63 -7.80 -5.82
CA LEU A 145 7.03 -8.36 -7.02
C LEU A 145 8.07 -9.05 -7.91
N ASN A 146 9.27 -8.46 -8.07
CA ASN A 146 10.36 -9.10 -8.81
C ASN A 146 10.82 -10.40 -8.13
N LYS A 147 10.96 -10.43 -6.80
CA LYS A 147 11.30 -11.65 -6.07
C LYS A 147 10.23 -12.74 -6.24
N LEU A 148 8.95 -12.37 -6.10
CA LEU A 148 7.84 -13.30 -6.33
C LEU A 148 7.78 -13.80 -7.77
N LYS A 149 8.04 -12.92 -8.75
CA LYS A 149 8.11 -13.26 -10.17
C LYS A 149 9.19 -14.32 -10.44
N ASP A 150 10.37 -14.15 -9.86
CA ASP A 150 11.48 -15.08 -10.03
C ASP A 150 11.18 -16.45 -9.39
N ILE A 151 10.57 -16.46 -8.19
CA ILE A 151 10.12 -17.70 -7.53
C ILE A 151 9.04 -18.42 -8.34
N ALA A 152 8.13 -17.66 -8.93
CA ALA A 152 7.00 -18.17 -9.70
C ALA A 152 7.39 -18.65 -11.12
N GLY A 153 8.53 -18.20 -11.64
CA GLY A 153 9.01 -18.53 -12.98
C GLY A 153 8.43 -17.63 -14.09
N PHE A 154 7.87 -16.46 -13.76
CA PHE A 154 7.36 -15.50 -14.74
C PHE A 154 8.50 -14.66 -15.36
N THR A 155 9.51 -15.30 -15.96
CA THR A 155 10.77 -14.66 -16.39
C THR A 155 10.57 -13.50 -17.37
N ASP A 156 9.53 -13.56 -18.20
CA ASP A 156 9.26 -12.55 -19.23
C ASP A 156 8.48 -11.34 -18.70
N ALA A 157 7.93 -11.42 -17.48
CA ALA A 157 7.25 -10.29 -16.88
C ALA A 157 8.26 -9.21 -16.46
N LYS A 158 7.98 -7.97 -16.84
CA LYS A 158 8.78 -6.80 -16.44
C LYS A 158 7.86 -5.78 -15.81
N PHE A 159 8.26 -5.28 -14.66
CA PHE A 159 7.52 -4.29 -13.91
C PHE A 159 8.30 -3.00 -13.85
N HIS A 160 7.59 -1.86 -13.91
CA HIS A 160 8.20 -0.55 -13.78
C HIS A 160 7.26 0.39 -13.02
N ILE A 161 7.85 1.40 -12.38
CA ILE A 161 7.12 2.42 -11.62
C ILE A 161 6.84 3.60 -12.55
N GLU A 162 5.62 4.12 -12.48
CA GLU A 162 5.21 5.31 -13.21
C GLU A 162 4.55 6.31 -12.26
N GLU A 163 4.83 7.60 -12.47
CA GLU A 163 4.08 8.68 -11.84
C GLU A 163 2.65 8.73 -12.38
N PHE A 164 1.70 8.88 -11.47
CA PHE A 164 0.29 8.75 -11.79
C PHE A 164 -0.52 9.86 -11.13
N THR A 165 -1.34 10.53 -11.94
CA THR A 165 -2.05 11.76 -11.56
C THR A 165 -3.54 11.76 -11.92
N LYS A 166 -4.05 10.75 -12.63
CA LYS A 166 -5.43 10.74 -13.16
C LYS A 166 -6.10 9.39 -13.01
N CYS A 167 -7.24 9.37 -12.33
CA CYS A 167 -8.15 8.22 -12.33
C CYS A 167 -8.82 8.11 -13.72
N SER A 168 -9.04 6.88 -14.20
CA SER A 168 -9.86 6.62 -15.37
C SER A 168 -11.20 6.01 -14.94
N ASN A 169 -12.30 6.42 -15.58
CA ASN A 169 -13.62 5.81 -15.40
C ASN A 169 -13.87 4.63 -16.36
N THR A 170 -12.86 4.24 -17.13
CA THR A 170 -12.98 3.14 -18.10
C THR A 170 -12.98 1.79 -17.38
N PRO A 171 -13.93 0.89 -17.70
CA PRO A 171 -13.97 -0.45 -17.12
C PRO A 171 -12.65 -1.21 -17.30
N ALA A 172 -12.17 -1.82 -16.23
CA ALA A 172 -10.93 -2.58 -16.27
C ALA A 172 -11.14 -3.98 -16.86
N LYS A 173 -10.24 -4.36 -17.76
CA LYS A 173 -10.09 -5.72 -18.25
C LYS A 173 -8.92 -6.35 -17.52
N MET A 174 -9.13 -7.53 -16.94
CA MET A 174 -8.07 -8.31 -16.28
C MET A 174 -7.37 -9.21 -17.29
N SER A 175 -6.07 -9.41 -17.11
CA SER A 175 -5.25 -10.41 -17.79
C SER A 175 -4.66 -11.31 -16.72
N ILE A 176 -4.65 -12.61 -16.98
CA ILE A 176 -4.14 -13.63 -16.07
C ILE A 176 -3.07 -14.42 -16.81
N GLN A 177 -1.94 -14.66 -16.15
CA GLN A 177 -0.95 -15.66 -16.54
C GLN A 177 -0.81 -16.67 -15.39
N THR A 178 -0.68 -17.95 -15.72
CA THR A 178 -0.50 -19.00 -14.71
C THR A 178 0.71 -19.87 -15.00
N ILE A 179 1.34 -20.36 -13.94
CA ILE A 179 2.42 -21.36 -13.99
C ILE A 179 2.13 -22.45 -12.97
N LEU A 180 2.09 -23.70 -13.42
CA LEU A 180 1.92 -24.86 -12.53
C LEU A 180 3.14 -25.03 -11.61
N VAL A 181 2.87 -25.15 -10.31
CA VAL A 181 3.90 -25.52 -9.33
C VAL A 181 4.27 -26.99 -9.54
N PRO A 182 5.56 -27.35 -9.69
CA PRO A 182 5.97 -28.74 -9.89
C PRO A 182 5.45 -29.69 -8.80
N LYS A 183 5.08 -30.91 -9.19
CA LYS A 183 4.61 -31.94 -8.26
C LYS A 183 5.66 -32.16 -7.15
N GLY A 184 5.18 -32.30 -5.91
CA GLY A 184 6.03 -32.46 -4.73
C GLY A 184 6.67 -31.16 -4.18
N LYS A 185 6.54 -30.01 -4.86
CA LYS A 185 7.12 -28.73 -4.41
C LYS A 185 6.13 -27.78 -3.72
N LYS A 186 4.87 -28.20 -3.54
CA LYS A 186 3.77 -27.39 -2.97
C LYS A 186 4.14 -26.68 -1.66
N MET A 187 4.71 -27.40 -0.71
CA MET A 187 5.06 -26.84 0.61
C MET A 187 6.18 -25.82 0.51
N ALA A 188 7.22 -26.10 -0.28
CA ALA A 188 8.33 -25.19 -0.51
C ALA A 188 7.88 -23.86 -1.12
N HIS A 189 7.05 -23.89 -2.17
CA HIS A 189 6.54 -22.65 -2.78
C HIS A 189 5.61 -21.86 -1.84
N ARG A 190 4.78 -22.54 -1.04
CA ARG A 190 3.95 -21.86 -0.02
C ARG A 190 4.81 -21.18 1.05
N GLN A 191 5.90 -21.82 1.45
CA GLN A 191 6.84 -21.25 2.42
C GLN A 191 7.54 -20.02 1.83
N LEU A 192 8.12 -20.15 0.64
CA LEU A 192 8.78 -19.03 -0.07
C LEU A 192 7.84 -17.84 -0.28
N TYR A 193 6.59 -18.09 -0.67
CA TYR A 193 5.56 -17.04 -0.79
C TYR A 193 5.35 -16.31 0.53
N ARG A 194 5.12 -17.06 1.63
CA ARG A 194 4.86 -16.48 2.96
C ARG A 194 6.05 -15.70 3.49
N GLU A 195 7.26 -16.23 3.34
CA GLU A 195 8.50 -15.57 3.77
C GLU A 195 8.69 -14.25 3.00
N THR A 196 8.54 -14.30 1.68
CA THR A 196 8.64 -13.10 0.82
C THR A 196 7.57 -12.07 1.14
N VAL A 197 6.32 -12.47 1.41
CA VAL A 197 5.27 -11.51 1.78
C VAL A 197 5.53 -10.91 3.17
N ARG A 198 6.03 -11.69 4.14
CA ARG A 198 6.34 -11.21 5.50
C ARG A 198 7.49 -10.22 5.54
N GLU A 199 8.55 -10.46 4.76
CA GLU A 199 9.73 -9.58 4.68
C GLU A 199 9.39 -8.14 4.29
N PHE A 200 8.24 -7.93 3.64
CA PHE A 200 7.81 -6.62 3.14
C PHE A 200 6.61 -6.03 3.90
N ILE A 201 6.16 -6.69 4.98
CA ILE A 201 5.09 -6.20 5.89
C ILE A 201 5.68 -5.58 7.17
N TYR A 202 6.97 -5.77 7.44
CA TYR A 202 7.70 -5.28 8.60
C TYR A 202 8.94 -4.47 8.18
#